data_AF-A0A0M2DX12-F1
#
_entry.id   AF-A0A0M2DX12-F1
#
_cell.length_a   1.000
_cell.length_b   1.000
_cell.length_c   1.000
_cell.angle_alpha   90.00
_cell.angle_beta   90.00
_cell.angle_gamma   90.00
#
_symmetry.space_group_name_H-M   'P 1'
#
loop_
_entity.id
_entity.type
_entity.pdbx_description
1 polymer ?
#
loop_
_entity_poly.entity_id
_entity_poly.type
_entity_poly.pdbx_seq_one_letter_code
_entity_poly.pdbx_strand_id
1 'polypeptide(L)'
;MADMDDDDLLDALGVEVTPLKTSSRTPREERIVAGFEDILRFHQTHGRAPQHGEERDIFERLYAVRLDQLRKLPEAHALLAELDTPKLLEGNEVSAVDIDALDEDALLAELGIADDVAEAGDITVLRHVRSSVEKRAAEEVAERNACEDFERFRPLFEQVEQDLKSGVRKTLRFGRDASVADGNYFILGGQLAYVAEVGETIKAPNGDNDARLRVIYANGTESNLLLRSLQRALYKDDTGRRLTDPDMGPLFGGEAESDDIDSGTIYVLRSKSEHPFVAQHRELIHKIGVTGGKVETRIAGSENQATYLLAGVEIVATYKLHNVNRVKLEALFHRVFGAAQLDLTLEDRFGKPVKPREWFLVPLHVIDEVVLRIVDGTLTDVVYDVQSARLVTTQ
;
A
#
# COMPACT_ATOMS: atom_id res chain seq x y z
N MET A 1 19.97 18.33 -56.44
CA MET A 1 19.86 19.05 -55.17
C MET A 1 20.60 18.20 -54.17
N ALA A 2 21.66 18.73 -53.56
CA ALA A 2 22.54 17.97 -52.71
C ALA A 2 21.85 17.67 -51.37
N ASP A 3 21.91 16.43 -50.91
CA ASP A 3 21.58 16.05 -49.54
C ASP A 3 22.69 16.60 -48.65
N MET A 4 22.39 17.67 -47.91
CA MET A 4 23.27 18.22 -46.89
C MET A 4 22.97 17.49 -45.58
N ASP A 5 24.02 17.05 -44.88
CA ASP A 5 23.89 16.42 -43.56
C ASP A 5 23.51 17.47 -42.50
N ASP A 6 22.94 17.04 -41.37
CA ASP A 6 22.47 17.95 -40.32
C ASP A 6 23.61 18.82 -39.76
N ASP A 7 24.85 18.30 -39.78
CA ASP A 7 26.06 19.04 -39.40
C ASP A 7 26.43 20.13 -40.42
N ASP A 8 26.20 19.90 -41.72
CA ASP A 8 26.45 20.90 -42.77
C ASP A 8 25.44 22.06 -42.70
N LEU A 9 24.22 21.79 -42.23
CA LEU A 9 23.19 22.79 -41.95
C LEU A 9 23.52 23.65 -40.73
N LEU A 10 24.14 23.06 -39.71
CA LEU A 10 24.56 23.76 -38.48
C LEU A 10 25.72 24.73 -38.75
N ASP A 11 26.70 24.32 -39.56
CA ASP A 11 27.83 25.18 -39.95
C ASP A 11 27.37 26.35 -40.85
N ALA A 12 26.40 26.11 -41.73
CA ALA A 12 25.82 27.16 -42.58
C ALA A 12 25.05 28.24 -41.79
N LEU A 13 24.64 27.95 -40.54
CA LEU A 13 23.94 28.87 -39.65
C LEU A 13 24.87 29.68 -38.72
N GLY A 14 26.19 29.41 -38.72
CA GLY A 14 27.19 30.21 -38.02
C GLY A 14 27.04 30.22 -36.49
N VAL A 15 26.46 29.17 -35.91
CA VAL A 15 26.27 29.05 -34.45
C VAL A 15 27.41 28.23 -33.86
N GLU A 16 28.44 28.91 -33.32
CA GLU A 16 29.44 28.27 -32.48
C GLU A 16 28.79 27.83 -31.15
N VAL A 17 28.44 26.55 -31.05
CA VAL A 17 27.91 25.98 -29.81
C VAL A 17 29.10 25.74 -28.87
N THR A 18 29.29 26.65 -27.91
CA THR A 18 30.24 26.42 -26.82
C THR A 18 29.78 25.20 -26.00
N PRO A 19 30.60 24.15 -25.85
CA PRO A 19 30.20 22.96 -25.11
C PRO A 19 30.03 23.34 -23.63
N LEU A 20 28.80 23.23 -23.13
CA LEU A 20 28.48 23.32 -21.72
C LEU A 20 29.28 22.25 -20.97
N LYS A 21 30.17 22.68 -20.07
CA LYS A 21 30.87 21.80 -19.13
C LYS A 21 29.83 21.04 -18.30
N THR A 22 29.54 19.80 -18.66
CA THR A 22 28.83 18.85 -17.80
C THR A 22 29.71 18.55 -16.61
N SER A 23 29.41 19.17 -15.47
CA SER A 23 30.02 18.80 -14.19
C SER A 23 29.56 17.39 -13.83
N SER A 24 30.50 16.47 -13.66
CA SER A 24 30.26 15.08 -13.26
C SER A 24 29.92 15.02 -11.77
N ARG A 25 28.83 15.67 -11.34
CA ARG A 25 28.39 15.68 -9.94
C ARG A 25 27.56 14.44 -9.64
N THR A 26 27.74 13.86 -8.46
CA THR A 26 26.90 12.75 -8.02
C THR A 26 25.50 13.25 -7.63
N PRO A 27 24.45 12.40 -7.67
CA PRO A 27 23.10 12.81 -7.25
C PRO A 27 23.01 13.33 -5.81
N ARG A 28 23.99 12.98 -4.96
CA ARG A 28 24.10 13.50 -3.59
C ARG A 28 24.68 14.93 -3.59
N GLU A 29 25.68 15.18 -4.42
CA GLU A 29 26.31 16.49 -4.57
C GLU A 29 25.34 17.51 -5.18
N GLU A 30 24.56 17.12 -6.19
CA GLU A 30 23.53 17.99 -6.78
C GLU A 30 22.47 18.41 -5.75
N ARG A 31 22.06 17.51 -4.85
CA ARG A 31 21.13 17.85 -3.76
C ARG A 31 21.75 18.80 -2.74
N ILE A 32 23.05 18.66 -2.45
CA ILE A 32 23.77 19.56 -1.55
C ILE A 32 23.85 20.96 -2.18
N VAL A 33 24.13 21.05 -3.48
CA VAL A 33 24.17 22.30 -4.23
C VAL A 33 22.80 22.97 -4.25
N ALA A 34 21.74 22.26 -4.66
CA ALA A 34 20.39 22.81 -4.70
C ALA A 34 19.93 23.28 -3.31
N GLY A 35 20.23 22.51 -2.27
CA GLY A 35 19.90 22.88 -0.89
C GLY A 35 20.63 24.13 -0.40
N PHE A 36 21.85 24.38 -0.88
CA PHE A 36 22.61 25.60 -0.56
C PHE A 36 22.16 26.80 -1.42
N GLU A 37 21.76 26.58 -2.67
CA GLU A 37 21.19 27.62 -3.54
C GLU A 37 19.91 28.23 -2.94
N ASP A 38 19.05 27.41 -2.30
CA ASP A 38 17.89 27.91 -1.56
C ASP A 38 18.29 28.83 -0.41
N ILE A 39 19.38 28.51 0.31
CA ILE A 39 19.93 29.33 1.40
C ILE A 39 20.52 30.63 0.85
N LEU A 40 21.22 30.58 -0.28
CA LEU A 40 21.74 31.78 -0.97
C LEU A 40 20.60 32.69 -1.44
N ARG A 41 19.51 32.11 -1.95
CA ARG A 41 18.32 32.87 -2.36
C ARG A 41 17.65 33.55 -1.17
N PHE A 42 17.57 32.86 -0.03
CA PHE A 42 17.12 33.46 1.22
C PHE A 42 18.02 34.63 1.62
N HIS A 43 19.35 34.45 1.58
CA HIS A 43 20.30 35.51 1.91
C HIS A 43 20.21 36.72 0.96
N GLN A 44 20.03 36.49 -0.35
CA GLN A 44 19.83 37.56 -1.32
C GLN A 44 18.54 38.35 -1.07
N THR A 45 17.48 37.66 -0.62
CA THR A 45 16.17 38.26 -0.38
C THR A 45 16.11 39.03 0.94
N HIS A 46 16.70 38.47 2.00
CA HIS A 46 16.60 39.01 3.37
C HIS A 46 17.86 39.73 3.86
N GLY A 47 18.97 39.67 3.10
CA GLY A 47 20.24 40.31 3.45
C GLY A 47 20.92 39.74 4.70
N ARG A 48 20.46 38.58 5.20
CA ARG A 48 20.96 37.94 6.42
C ARG A 48 20.96 36.42 6.29
N ALA A 49 21.78 35.75 7.10
CA ALA A 49 21.76 34.30 7.23
C ALA A 49 20.45 33.84 7.91
N PRO A 50 19.91 32.66 7.55
CA PRO A 50 18.77 32.08 8.24
C PRO A 50 19.15 31.74 9.69
N GLN A 51 18.25 31.99 10.65
CA GLN A 51 18.50 31.71 12.08
C GLN A 51 17.34 30.92 12.69
N HIS A 52 17.63 30.29 13.83
CA HIS A 52 16.64 29.58 14.62
C HIS A 52 15.70 30.55 15.35
N GLY A 53 14.46 30.13 15.58
CA GLY A 53 13.46 30.87 16.37
C GLY A 53 12.04 30.42 16.06
N GLU A 54 11.21 30.29 17.09
CA GLU A 54 9.81 29.85 16.93
C GLU A 54 8.92 30.92 16.29
N GLU A 55 9.28 32.20 16.45
CA GLU A 55 8.60 33.35 15.82
C GLU A 55 8.98 33.56 14.34
N ARG A 56 9.88 32.71 13.79
CA ARG A 56 10.37 32.85 12.41
C ARG A 56 9.64 31.91 11.47
N ASP A 57 9.64 32.29 10.19
CA ASP A 57 9.00 31.50 9.14
C ASP A 57 9.56 30.07 9.10
N ILE A 58 8.69 29.12 8.76
CA ILE A 58 8.99 27.69 8.74
C ILE A 58 10.15 27.40 7.78
N PHE A 59 10.23 28.14 6.66
CA PHE A 59 11.31 28.01 5.70
C PHE A 59 12.63 28.59 6.22
N GLU A 60 12.63 29.73 6.93
CA GLU A 60 13.84 30.29 7.58
C GLU A 60 14.42 29.29 8.59
N ARG A 61 13.57 28.66 9.40
CA ARG A 61 13.99 27.61 10.34
C ARG A 61 14.59 26.40 9.63
N LEU A 62 13.98 25.95 8.53
CA LEU A 62 14.50 24.82 7.75
C LEU A 62 15.86 25.15 7.12
N TYR A 63 16.02 26.36 6.59
CA TYR A 63 17.28 26.83 6.03
C TYR A 63 18.36 27.01 7.09
N ALA A 64 18.02 27.44 8.31
CA ALA A 64 18.94 27.54 9.43
C ALA A 64 19.50 26.16 9.83
N VAL A 65 18.61 25.18 10.00
CA VAL A 65 19.02 23.79 10.31
C VAL A 65 19.88 23.20 9.19
N ARG A 66 19.52 23.43 7.93
CA ARG A 66 20.31 22.97 6.78
C ARG A 66 21.68 23.64 6.72
N LEU A 67 21.77 24.95 6.95
CA LEU A 67 23.04 25.68 6.98
C LEU A 67 23.97 25.11 8.06
N ASP A 68 23.43 24.82 9.25
CA ASP A 68 24.22 24.21 10.33
C ASP A 68 24.69 22.79 10.00
N GLN A 69 23.86 21.99 9.32
CA GLN A 69 24.26 20.66 8.85
C GLN A 69 25.34 20.75 7.77
N LEU A 70 25.24 21.72 6.85
CA LEU A 70 26.26 21.95 5.81
C LEU A 70 27.59 22.41 6.41
N ARG A 71 27.56 23.26 7.45
CA ARG A 71 28.77 23.68 8.19
C ARG A 71 29.50 22.51 8.84
N LYS A 72 28.77 21.49 9.29
CA LYS A 72 29.35 20.28 9.93
C LYS A 72 29.96 19.28 8.94
N LEU A 73 29.67 19.39 7.64
CA LEU A 73 30.10 18.43 6.61
C LEU A 73 31.32 18.96 5.83
N PRO A 74 32.53 18.38 5.98
CA PRO A 74 33.73 18.87 5.30
C PRO A 74 33.66 18.71 3.77
N GLU A 75 32.95 17.70 3.27
CA GLU A 75 32.70 17.50 1.83
C GLU A 75 31.86 18.65 1.23
N ALA A 76 30.95 19.23 2.02
CA ALA A 76 30.10 20.33 1.58
C ALA A 76 30.90 21.64 1.45
N HIS A 77 31.87 21.88 2.34
CA HIS A 77 32.75 23.06 2.25
C HIS A 77 33.56 23.07 0.94
N ALA A 78 34.17 21.94 0.58
CA ALA A 78 34.95 21.85 -0.67
C ALA A 78 34.08 22.02 -1.92
N LEU A 79 32.85 21.51 -1.87
CA LEU A 79 31.94 21.51 -3.01
C LEU A 79 31.20 22.83 -3.22
N LEU A 80 30.91 23.53 -2.13
CA LEU A 80 30.16 24.79 -2.12
C LEU A 80 31.06 26.03 -2.07
N ALA A 81 32.39 25.86 -1.97
CA ALA A 81 33.35 26.96 -1.90
C ALA A 81 33.21 27.97 -3.07
N GLU A 82 32.93 27.48 -4.28
CA GLU A 82 32.73 28.35 -5.46
C GLU A 82 31.38 29.10 -5.44
N LEU A 83 30.39 28.59 -4.69
CA LEU A 83 29.04 29.14 -4.58
C LEU A 83 28.86 30.03 -3.35
N ASP A 84 29.71 29.87 -2.32
CA ASP A 84 29.65 30.62 -1.06
C ASP A 84 30.26 32.03 -1.18
N THR A 85 29.75 32.83 -2.11
CA THR A 85 30.10 34.25 -2.24
C THR A 85 29.89 35.07 -0.94
N PRO A 86 28.83 34.83 -0.14
CA PRO A 86 28.60 35.55 1.12
C PRO A 86 29.33 34.97 2.34
N LYS A 87 30.15 33.91 2.19
CA LYS A 87 30.88 33.25 3.29
C LYS A 87 29.98 32.75 4.44
N LEU A 88 28.82 32.22 4.10
CA LEU A 88 27.84 31.70 5.06
C LEU A 88 28.33 30.41 5.74
N LEU A 89 29.22 29.65 5.09
CA LEU A 89 29.78 28.41 5.62
C LEU A 89 30.93 28.67 6.62
N GLU A 90 31.59 29.83 6.54
CA GLU A 90 32.61 30.28 7.50
C GLU A 90 32.02 30.91 8.77
N GLY A 91 30.69 31.05 8.83
CA GLY A 91 29.98 31.75 9.90
C GLY A 91 30.16 31.10 11.27
N ASN A 92 30.82 31.88 12.14
CA ASN A 92 31.07 31.71 13.57
C ASN A 92 30.04 30.82 14.29
N GLU A 93 30.54 29.88 15.10
CA GLU A 93 29.74 29.15 16.09
C GLU A 93 28.88 30.15 16.88
N VAL A 94 27.58 30.20 16.58
CA VAL A 94 26.65 30.93 17.42
C VAL A 94 26.45 30.07 18.64
N SER A 95 27.25 30.39 19.65
CA SER A 95 27.07 30.18 21.08
C SER A 95 26.07 29.07 21.39
N ALA A 96 26.58 27.85 21.58
CA ALA A 96 25.95 26.99 22.56
C ALA A 96 25.80 27.83 23.82
N VAL A 97 24.57 28.14 24.20
CA VAL A 97 24.30 28.67 25.54
C VAL A 97 24.86 27.60 26.47
N ASP A 98 25.94 27.94 27.17
CA ASP A 98 26.54 27.06 28.14
C ASP A 98 25.56 26.94 29.30
N ILE A 99 24.77 25.86 29.29
CA ILE A 99 23.75 25.58 30.28
C ILE A 99 24.38 25.46 31.68
N ASP A 100 25.68 25.14 31.75
CA ASP A 100 26.44 25.03 33.01
C ASP A 100 26.88 26.40 33.58
N ALA A 101 26.68 27.51 32.85
CA ALA A 101 27.05 28.86 33.28
C ALA A 101 25.85 29.75 33.70
N LEU A 102 24.61 29.24 33.58
CA LEU A 102 23.40 29.96 33.98
C LEU A 102 23.07 29.64 35.44
N ASP A 103 22.87 30.67 36.27
CA ASP A 103 22.40 30.48 37.63
C ASP A 103 20.92 30.06 37.65
N GLU A 104 20.49 29.46 38.77
CA GLU A 104 19.12 28.95 38.94
C GLU A 104 18.06 30.05 38.75
N ASP A 105 18.41 31.31 39.00
CA ASP A 105 17.52 32.46 38.86
C ASP A 105 17.36 32.89 37.40
N ALA A 106 18.41 32.79 36.58
CA ALA A 106 18.39 33.05 35.13
C ALA A 106 17.63 31.95 34.38
N LEU A 107 17.78 30.69 34.79
CA LEU A 107 17.00 29.56 34.23
C LEU A 107 15.49 29.71 34.51
N LEU A 108 15.12 30.28 35.65
CA LEU A 108 13.74 30.58 36.03
C LEU A 108 13.12 31.72 35.21
N ALA A 109 13.94 32.71 34.82
CA ALA A 109 13.52 33.81 33.95
C ALA A 109 13.24 33.35 32.52
N GLU A 110 14.09 32.49 31.95
CA GLU A 110 13.90 31.93 30.61
C GLU A 110 12.72 30.93 30.54
N LEU A 111 12.36 30.30 31.67
CA LEU A 111 11.17 29.44 31.78
C LEU A 111 9.84 30.23 31.91
N GLY A 112 9.89 31.56 32.03
CA GLY A 112 8.71 32.42 32.04
C GLY A 112 7.82 32.27 33.28
N ILE A 113 8.36 31.87 34.43
CA ILE A 113 7.58 31.58 35.65
C ILE A 113 7.65 32.71 36.71
N ALA A 114 8.39 33.79 36.48
CA ALA A 114 8.37 34.93 37.41
C ALA A 114 7.32 36.00 37.01
N ASP A 115 6.25 36.01 37.78
CA ASP A 115 5.27 37.08 38.03
C ASP A 115 4.29 37.48 36.90
N ASP A 116 3.10 36.88 36.98
CA ASP A 116 1.82 37.48 36.56
C ASP A 116 1.64 38.87 37.19
N VAL A 117 1.63 39.94 36.38
CA VAL A 117 0.52 40.91 36.36
C VAL A 117 0.45 41.62 34.99
N ALA A 118 -0.77 41.57 34.42
CA ALA A 118 -1.40 42.50 33.47
C ALA A 118 -1.44 42.14 31.97
N GLU A 119 -2.68 41.85 31.56
CA GLU A 119 -3.32 42.26 30.30
C GLU A 119 -3.02 41.47 29.02
N ALA A 120 -3.79 40.38 28.83
CA ALA A 120 -4.95 40.37 27.95
C ALA A 120 -5.24 38.91 27.57
N GLY A 121 -6.29 38.36 28.17
CA GLY A 121 -6.79 37.04 27.82
C GLY A 121 -7.36 37.02 26.41
N ASP A 122 -6.61 36.41 25.49
CA ASP A 122 -7.19 35.97 24.23
C ASP A 122 -8.00 34.71 24.48
N ILE A 123 -9.31 34.88 24.65
CA ILE A 123 -10.30 33.82 24.91
C ILE A 123 -10.37 32.77 23.79
N THR A 124 -9.65 32.99 22.68
CA THR A 124 -9.55 32.06 21.57
C THR A 124 -8.45 30.99 21.76
N VAL A 125 -7.57 31.13 22.77
CA VAL A 125 -6.47 30.19 23.02
C VAL A 125 -6.78 29.27 24.20
N LEU A 126 -7.20 28.04 23.88
CA LEU A 126 -7.49 26.98 24.85
C LEU A 126 -6.20 26.48 25.55
N ARG A 127 -5.78 27.14 26.63
CA ARG A 127 -4.53 26.82 27.37
C ARG A 127 -4.57 25.52 28.21
N HIS A 128 -5.74 24.97 28.49
CA HIS A 128 -5.90 23.73 29.29
C HIS A 128 -6.40 22.52 28.50
N VAL A 129 -6.38 22.60 27.17
CA VAL A 129 -6.76 21.49 26.31
C VAL A 129 -5.49 20.93 25.66
N ARG A 130 -5.18 19.67 25.93
CA ARG A 130 -4.03 18.95 25.31
C ARG A 130 -3.98 19.26 23.81
N SER A 131 -2.80 19.60 23.29
CA SER A 131 -2.64 19.96 21.88
C SER A 131 -3.10 18.81 20.97
N SER A 132 -3.52 19.09 19.73
CA SER A 132 -3.98 18.02 18.82
C SER A 132 -2.91 16.96 18.55
N VAL A 133 -1.64 17.33 18.65
CA VAL A 133 -0.48 16.46 18.49
C VAL A 133 -0.30 15.57 19.72
N GLU A 134 -0.43 16.12 20.94
CA GLU A 134 -0.40 15.32 22.17
C GLU A 134 -1.63 14.43 22.32
N LYS A 135 -2.80 14.86 21.86
CA LYS A 135 -4.00 13.99 21.78
C LYS A 135 -3.76 12.83 20.82
N ARG A 136 -3.18 13.07 19.64
CA ARG A 136 -2.85 12.02 18.67
C ARG A 136 -1.76 11.07 19.18
N ALA A 137 -0.72 11.58 19.84
CA ALA A 137 0.31 10.74 20.44
C ALA A 137 -0.22 9.91 21.62
N ALA A 138 -1.10 10.48 22.44
CA ALA A 138 -1.77 9.76 23.53
C ALA A 138 -2.82 8.76 23.02
N GLU A 139 -3.46 9.01 21.88
CA GLU A 139 -4.29 8.02 21.16
C GLU A 139 -3.44 6.92 20.50
N GLU A 140 -2.19 7.21 20.13
CA GLU A 140 -1.24 6.25 19.57
C GLU A 140 -0.66 5.31 20.64
N VAL A 141 -0.57 5.77 21.89
CA VAL A 141 -0.31 4.94 23.08
C VAL A 141 -1.64 4.52 23.69
N ALA A 142 -2.40 3.66 23.00
CA ALA A 142 -3.60 3.10 23.59
C ALA A 142 -3.24 2.33 24.87
N GLU A 143 -3.74 2.80 26.01
CA GLU A 143 -3.60 2.15 27.32
C GLU A 143 -3.99 0.67 27.17
N ARG A 144 -3.05 -0.22 27.51
CA ARG A 144 -3.30 -1.66 27.56
C ARG A 144 -4.05 -1.94 28.85
N ASN A 145 -5.32 -2.32 28.73
CA ASN A 145 -6.16 -2.71 29.85
C ASN A 145 -6.14 -4.24 30.02
N ALA A 146 -6.49 -4.73 31.21
CA ALA A 146 -6.71 -6.16 31.40
C ALA A 146 -7.96 -6.59 30.61
N CYS A 147 -7.88 -7.69 29.88
CA CYS A 147 -8.99 -8.23 29.10
C CYS A 147 -9.87 -9.11 30.00
N GLU A 148 -11.11 -8.68 30.26
CA GLU A 148 -12.03 -9.37 31.18
C GLU A 148 -12.53 -10.72 30.63
N ASP A 149 -12.66 -10.84 29.31
CA ASP A 149 -13.14 -12.02 28.59
C ASP A 149 -12.00 -12.84 27.95
N PHE A 150 -10.77 -12.68 28.44
CA PHE A 150 -9.58 -13.36 27.89
C PHE A 150 -9.71 -14.89 27.83
N GLU A 151 -10.45 -15.52 28.74
CA GLU A 151 -10.69 -16.96 28.73
C GLU A 151 -11.34 -17.45 27.42
N ARG A 152 -12.08 -16.59 26.70
CA ARG A 152 -12.64 -16.91 25.39
C ARG A 152 -11.58 -16.92 24.28
N PHE A 153 -10.57 -16.08 24.40
CA PHE A 153 -9.53 -15.87 23.38
C PHE A 153 -8.26 -16.70 23.64
N ARG A 154 -8.04 -17.11 24.89
CA ARG A 154 -6.96 -18.01 25.29
C ARG A 154 -6.82 -19.26 24.39
N PRO A 155 -7.89 -20.05 24.10
CA PRO A 155 -7.75 -21.21 23.23
C PRO A 155 -7.33 -20.84 21.79
N LEU A 156 -7.69 -19.65 21.31
CA LEU A 156 -7.28 -19.17 19.98
C LEU A 156 -5.77 -18.91 19.92
N PHE A 157 -5.20 -18.28 20.96
CA PHE A 157 -3.76 -18.08 21.05
C PHE A 157 -3.00 -19.40 21.20
N GLU A 158 -3.50 -20.33 22.03
CA GLU A 158 -2.91 -21.66 22.19
C GLU A 158 -2.91 -22.45 20.87
N GLN A 159 -4.01 -22.38 20.11
CA GLN A 159 -4.10 -22.99 18.78
C GLN A 159 -3.12 -22.35 17.80
N VAL A 160 -3.03 -21.02 17.76
CA VAL A 160 -2.10 -20.31 16.87
C VAL A 160 -0.63 -20.61 17.19
N GLU A 161 -0.27 -20.76 18.46
CA GLU A 161 1.08 -21.20 18.84
C GLU A 161 1.37 -22.64 18.39
N GLN A 162 0.37 -23.54 18.45
CA GLN A 162 0.49 -24.90 17.93
C GLN A 162 0.60 -24.91 16.40
N ASP A 163 -0.17 -24.07 15.71
CA ASP A 163 -0.13 -23.91 14.25
C ASP A 163 1.22 -23.36 13.77
N LEU A 164 1.80 -22.41 14.52
CA LEU A 164 3.14 -21.89 14.25
C LEU A 164 4.22 -22.95 14.47
N LYS A 165 4.10 -23.79 15.50
CA LYS A 165 5.04 -24.89 15.79
C LYS A 165 4.95 -26.02 14.77
N SER A 166 3.75 -26.32 14.30
CA SER A 166 3.48 -27.36 13.29
C SER A 166 3.74 -26.88 11.85
N GLY A 167 3.91 -25.57 11.65
CA GLY A 167 4.17 -24.97 10.34
C GLY A 167 2.93 -24.71 9.49
N VAL A 168 1.73 -24.97 10.03
CA VAL A 168 0.42 -24.69 9.40
C VAL A 168 0.19 -23.19 9.22
N ARG A 169 0.72 -22.37 10.14
CA ARG A 169 0.75 -20.91 10.01
C ARG A 169 2.18 -20.43 9.83
N LYS A 170 2.35 -19.44 8.95
CA LYS A 170 3.63 -18.76 8.71
C LYS A 170 3.55 -17.33 9.20
N THR A 171 4.68 -16.80 9.68
CA THR A 171 4.82 -15.37 9.98
C THR A 171 5.42 -14.66 8.78
N LEU A 172 4.74 -13.66 8.24
CA LEU A 172 5.22 -12.78 7.17
C LEU A 172 5.59 -11.43 7.76
N ARG A 173 6.62 -10.77 7.22
CA ARG A 173 6.98 -9.42 7.65
C ARG A 173 5.85 -8.46 7.31
N PHE A 174 5.44 -7.64 8.27
CA PHE A 174 4.42 -6.63 8.04
C PHE A 174 4.96 -5.58 7.06
N GLY A 175 4.23 -5.31 5.97
CA GLY A 175 4.59 -4.25 5.03
C GLY A 175 4.33 -4.53 3.54
N ARG A 176 4.21 -5.81 3.13
CA ARG A 176 3.73 -6.18 1.78
C ARG A 176 2.21 -6.13 1.70
N ASP A 177 1.54 -6.61 2.74
CA ASP A 177 0.09 -6.56 2.91
C ASP A 177 -0.22 -5.76 4.18
N ALA A 178 -0.86 -4.60 4.00
CA ALA A 178 -1.25 -3.70 5.07
C ALA A 178 -2.72 -3.87 5.49
N SER A 179 -3.45 -4.86 4.95
CA SER A 179 -4.84 -5.07 5.32
C SER A 179 -4.95 -5.49 6.79
N VAL A 180 -5.96 -4.96 7.49
CA VAL A 180 -6.29 -5.35 8.86
C VAL A 180 -7.79 -5.63 8.89
N ALA A 181 -8.15 -6.87 9.15
CA ALA A 181 -9.53 -7.32 9.24
C ALA A 181 -9.77 -8.04 10.58
N ASP A 182 -11.05 -8.21 10.90
CA ASP A 182 -11.48 -9.03 12.04
C ASP A 182 -10.93 -10.46 11.90
N GLY A 183 -10.50 -11.03 13.02
CA GLY A 183 -9.94 -12.38 13.05
C GLY A 183 -8.45 -12.48 12.68
N ASN A 184 -7.79 -11.38 12.30
CA ASN A 184 -6.37 -11.41 11.93
C ASN A 184 -5.44 -11.44 13.14
N TYR A 185 -4.29 -12.11 12.96
CA TYR A 185 -3.24 -12.24 13.97
C TYR A 185 -1.96 -11.53 13.55
N PHE A 186 -1.33 -10.84 14.49
CA PHE A 186 -0.11 -10.09 14.31
C PHE A 186 0.88 -10.37 15.44
N ILE A 187 2.15 -10.07 15.21
CA ILE A 187 3.20 -10.01 16.22
C ILE A 187 3.62 -8.55 16.30
N LEU A 188 3.42 -7.95 17.47
CA LEU A 188 3.80 -6.58 17.79
C LEU A 188 4.66 -6.59 19.04
N GLY A 189 5.89 -6.09 18.95
CA GLY A 189 6.88 -6.09 20.02
C GLY A 189 7.25 -7.49 20.49
N GLY A 190 7.28 -8.47 19.57
CA GLY A 190 7.47 -9.89 19.90
C GLY A 190 6.28 -10.56 20.59
N GLN A 191 5.13 -9.90 20.69
CA GLN A 191 3.94 -10.41 21.34
C GLN A 191 2.81 -10.67 20.33
N LEU A 192 2.13 -11.81 20.47
CA LEU A 192 0.94 -12.14 19.67
C LEU A 192 -0.22 -11.20 20.01
N ALA A 193 -0.82 -10.63 18.97
CA ALA A 193 -1.97 -9.75 18.99
C ALA A 193 -3.05 -10.28 18.04
N TYR A 194 -4.30 -10.23 18.46
CA TYR A 194 -5.48 -10.69 17.74
C TYR A 194 -6.48 -9.55 17.60
N VAL A 195 -6.97 -9.31 16.39
CA VAL A 195 -8.05 -8.34 16.14
C VAL A 195 -9.38 -9.05 16.37
N ALA A 196 -10.03 -8.72 17.49
CA ALA A 196 -11.29 -9.35 17.92
C ALA A 196 -12.53 -8.63 17.41
N GLU A 197 -12.41 -7.35 17.05
CA GLU A 197 -13.50 -6.57 16.47
C GLU A 197 -12.95 -5.39 15.66
N VAL A 198 -13.56 -5.14 14.50
CA VAL A 198 -13.35 -3.93 13.70
C VAL A 198 -14.63 -3.10 13.77
N GLY A 199 -14.56 -1.95 14.43
CA GLY A 199 -15.67 -1.01 14.56
C GLY A 199 -16.01 -0.28 13.26
N GLU A 200 -16.92 0.69 13.37
CA GLU A 200 -17.39 1.45 12.20
C GLU A 200 -16.25 2.19 11.49
N THR A 201 -16.37 2.28 10.16
CA THR A 201 -15.41 3.00 9.33
C THR A 201 -15.56 4.50 9.52
N ILE A 202 -14.52 5.12 10.09
CA ILE A 202 -14.37 6.54 10.30
C ILE A 202 -13.58 7.10 9.12
N LYS A 203 -14.07 8.17 8.48
CA LYS A 203 -13.24 8.89 7.50
C LYS A 203 -12.23 9.76 8.22
N ALA A 204 -10.95 9.47 8.02
CA ALA A 204 -9.89 10.30 8.53
C ALA A 204 -9.83 11.66 7.77
N PRO A 205 -9.23 12.71 8.35
CA PRO A 205 -9.16 14.05 7.75
C PRO A 205 -8.47 14.11 6.38
N ASN A 206 -7.71 13.07 6.03
CA ASN A 206 -7.03 12.90 4.74
C ASN A 206 -7.86 12.12 3.69
N GLY A 207 -9.11 11.75 4.00
CA GLY A 207 -10.02 11.07 3.08
C GLY A 207 -9.93 9.53 3.09
N ASP A 208 -8.97 8.97 3.82
CA ASP A 208 -8.81 7.53 3.99
C ASP A 208 -9.77 6.96 5.04
N ASN A 209 -10.06 5.66 4.93
CA ASN A 209 -10.85 4.92 5.90
C ASN A 209 -9.98 4.52 7.11
N ASP A 210 -10.46 4.79 8.31
CA ASP A 210 -9.92 4.33 9.59
C ASP A 210 -11.02 3.58 10.34
N ALA A 211 -10.68 2.77 11.33
CA ALA A 211 -11.66 2.05 12.14
C ALA A 211 -11.10 1.83 13.54
N ARG A 212 -12.00 1.77 14.52
CA ARG A 212 -11.62 1.49 15.90
C ARG A 212 -11.54 -0.02 16.11
N LEU A 213 -10.40 -0.52 16.57
CA LEU A 213 -10.11 -1.94 16.70
C LEU A 213 -10.06 -2.36 18.16
N ARG A 214 -10.67 -3.51 18.47
CA ARG A 214 -10.42 -4.22 19.72
C ARG A 214 -9.31 -5.24 19.50
N VAL A 215 -8.11 -4.94 20.00
CA VAL A 215 -6.94 -5.80 19.85
C VAL A 215 -6.64 -6.48 21.16
N ILE A 216 -6.58 -7.81 21.17
CA ILE A 216 -6.30 -8.63 22.34
C ILE A 216 -4.88 -9.18 22.21
N TYR A 217 -4.11 -9.16 23.29
CA TYR A 217 -2.74 -9.67 23.32
C TYR A 217 -2.67 -10.98 24.10
N ALA A 218 -1.72 -11.84 23.72
CA ALA A 218 -1.52 -13.15 24.35
C ALA A 218 -1.20 -13.10 25.86
N ASN A 219 -0.81 -11.95 26.42
CA ASN A 219 -0.59 -11.79 27.87
C ASN A 219 -1.88 -11.48 28.66
N GLY A 220 -3.06 -11.53 28.02
CA GLY A 220 -4.32 -11.19 28.68
C GLY A 220 -4.60 -9.70 28.79
N THR A 221 -3.90 -8.85 28.03
CA THR A 221 -4.24 -7.43 27.89
C THR A 221 -4.99 -7.16 26.61
N GLU A 222 -5.84 -6.14 26.59
CA GLU A 222 -6.48 -5.63 25.39
C GLU A 222 -6.17 -4.15 25.20
N SER A 223 -6.26 -3.69 23.98
CA SER A 223 -6.05 -2.30 23.61
C SER A 223 -7.03 -1.90 22.54
N ASN A 224 -7.55 -0.68 22.68
CA ASN A 224 -8.52 -0.12 21.75
C ASN A 224 -7.80 0.87 20.82
N LEU A 225 -7.19 0.33 19.77
CA LEU A 225 -6.33 1.04 18.84
C LEU A 225 -7.11 1.45 17.59
N LEU A 226 -6.70 2.54 16.95
CA LEU A 226 -7.13 2.82 15.58
C LEU A 226 -6.38 1.90 14.60
N LEU A 227 -7.04 1.51 13.52
CA LEU A 227 -6.49 0.66 12.47
C LEU A 227 -5.17 1.22 11.95
N ARG A 228 -5.13 2.53 11.69
CA ARG A 228 -3.89 3.17 11.21
C ARG A 228 -2.78 3.22 12.24
N SER A 229 -3.13 3.37 13.53
CA SER A 229 -2.15 3.33 14.62
C SER A 229 -1.53 1.94 14.73
N LEU A 230 -2.34 0.87 14.62
CA LEU A 230 -1.84 -0.50 14.59
C LEU A 230 -0.92 -0.74 13.38
N GLN A 231 -1.33 -0.31 12.18
CA GLN A 231 -0.49 -0.41 10.98
C GLN A 231 0.86 0.30 11.17
N ARG A 232 0.86 1.54 11.66
CA ARG A 232 2.09 2.30 11.91
C ARG A 232 2.99 1.63 12.94
N ALA A 233 2.40 1.12 14.03
CA ALA A 233 3.13 0.40 15.06
C ALA A 233 3.81 -0.86 14.49
N LEU A 234 3.09 -1.64 13.67
CA LEU A 234 3.63 -2.83 13.00
C LEU A 234 4.67 -2.50 11.93
N TYR A 235 4.57 -1.35 11.25
CA TYR A 235 5.58 -0.89 10.29
C TYR A 235 6.87 -0.40 10.94
N LYS A 236 6.76 0.27 12.09
CA LYS A 236 7.89 0.83 12.83
C LYS A 236 8.66 -0.25 13.62
N ASP A 237 7.97 -1.33 13.97
CA ASP A 237 8.54 -2.44 14.70
C ASP A 237 9.27 -3.43 13.78
N ASP A 238 10.56 -3.65 14.03
CA ASP A 238 11.37 -4.63 13.29
C ASP A 238 10.88 -6.08 13.50
N THR A 239 10.18 -6.34 14.61
CA THR A 239 9.54 -7.63 14.90
C THR A 239 8.10 -7.72 14.39
N GLY A 240 7.61 -6.66 13.75
CA GLY A 240 6.28 -6.56 13.16
C GLY A 240 6.04 -7.63 12.12
N ARG A 241 5.20 -8.62 12.47
CA ARG A 241 4.83 -9.71 11.58
C ARG A 241 3.32 -9.91 11.54
N ARG A 242 2.82 -10.32 10.40
CA ARG A 242 1.47 -10.85 10.23
C ARG A 242 1.55 -12.37 10.25
N LEU A 243 0.60 -13.02 10.93
CA LEU A 243 0.43 -14.45 10.77
C LEU A 243 -0.52 -14.70 9.60
N THR A 244 -0.17 -15.69 8.78
CA THR A 244 -1.12 -16.21 7.80
C THR A 244 -2.26 -16.91 8.52
N ASP A 245 -3.40 -16.96 7.85
CA ASP A 245 -4.47 -17.87 8.27
C ASP A 245 -3.96 -19.32 8.19
N PRO A 246 -4.45 -20.20 9.08
CA PRO A 246 -4.00 -21.59 9.13
C PRO A 246 -4.43 -22.24 7.82
N ASP A 247 -3.46 -22.84 7.10
CA ASP A 247 -3.59 -23.41 5.76
C ASP A 247 -5.03 -23.43 5.22
N MET A 248 -5.38 -22.42 4.42
CA MET A 248 -6.53 -22.44 3.51
C MET A 248 -6.27 -23.43 2.37
N GLY A 249 -5.90 -24.67 2.70
CA GLY A 249 -5.61 -25.74 1.76
C GLY A 249 -4.61 -25.40 0.64
N PRO A 250 -4.47 -26.28 -0.36
CA PRO A 250 -3.51 -26.15 -1.46
C PRO A 250 -3.76 -24.95 -2.39
N LEU A 251 -4.81 -24.17 -2.14
CA LEU A 251 -5.27 -23.05 -2.96
C LEU A 251 -4.44 -21.79 -2.76
N PHE A 252 -3.88 -21.59 -1.57
CA PHE A 252 -3.21 -20.35 -1.16
C PHE A 252 -1.81 -20.62 -0.61
N GLY A 253 -1.06 -21.48 -1.32
CA GLY A 253 0.32 -21.82 -0.95
C GLY A 253 1.28 -20.63 -0.99
N GLY A 254 1.48 -19.99 0.17
CA GLY A 254 2.74 -19.79 0.88
C GLY A 254 3.91 -19.02 0.26
N GLU A 255 3.97 -18.82 -1.05
CA GLU A 255 5.01 -18.03 -1.71
C GLU A 255 4.33 -17.06 -2.67
N ALA A 256 4.45 -15.77 -2.37
CA ALA A 256 4.08 -14.73 -3.34
C ALA A 256 5.02 -14.85 -4.54
N GLU A 257 4.56 -15.55 -5.57
CA GLU A 257 5.20 -15.52 -6.89
C GLU A 257 4.97 -14.14 -7.52
N SER A 258 5.82 -13.73 -8.46
CA SER A 258 5.74 -12.39 -9.10
C SER A 258 4.41 -12.09 -9.81
N ASP A 259 3.54 -13.09 -9.96
CA ASP A 259 2.22 -13.02 -10.59
C ASP A 259 1.04 -12.98 -9.59
N ASP A 260 1.28 -12.96 -8.27
CA ASP A 260 0.22 -12.80 -7.28
C ASP A 260 -0.29 -11.35 -7.23
N ILE A 261 -1.61 -11.18 -7.31
CA ILE A 261 -2.27 -9.87 -7.37
C ILE A 261 -3.01 -9.63 -6.05
N ASP A 262 -2.79 -8.45 -5.44
CA ASP A 262 -3.40 -8.02 -4.17
C ASP A 262 -4.95 -8.12 -4.15
N SER A 263 -5.58 -8.04 -5.33
CA SER A 263 -7.01 -8.28 -5.50
C SER A 263 -7.30 -8.88 -6.88
N GLY A 264 -8.05 -9.98 -6.90
CA GLY A 264 -8.50 -10.67 -8.12
C GLY A 264 -10.01 -10.59 -8.25
N THR A 265 -10.51 -10.32 -9.45
CA THR A 265 -11.94 -10.35 -9.77
C THR A 265 -12.22 -11.52 -10.71
N ILE A 266 -13.05 -12.45 -10.25
CA ILE A 266 -13.64 -13.49 -11.10
C ILE A 266 -14.83 -12.87 -11.81
N TYR A 267 -14.87 -13.00 -13.14
CA TYR A 267 -15.98 -12.52 -13.95
C TYR A 267 -16.58 -13.65 -14.76
N VAL A 268 -17.90 -13.67 -14.83
CA VAL A 268 -18.69 -14.64 -15.60
C VAL A 268 -19.37 -13.88 -16.72
N LEU A 269 -19.16 -14.37 -17.95
CA LEU A 269 -19.69 -13.74 -19.16
C LEU A 269 -20.63 -14.66 -19.89
N ARG A 270 -21.57 -14.03 -20.60
CA ARG A 270 -22.48 -14.67 -21.53
C ARG A 270 -22.21 -14.17 -22.94
N SER A 271 -22.15 -15.07 -23.92
CA SER A 271 -21.91 -14.71 -25.32
C SER A 271 -23.18 -14.18 -26.00
N LYS A 272 -23.04 -13.13 -26.81
CA LYS A 272 -24.08 -12.66 -27.74
C LYS A 272 -23.91 -13.20 -29.17
N SER A 273 -23.08 -14.23 -29.37
CA SER A 273 -22.84 -14.84 -30.69
C SER A 273 -24.11 -15.42 -31.32
N GLU A 274 -24.31 -15.19 -32.62
CA GLU A 274 -25.44 -15.74 -33.38
C GLU A 274 -25.24 -17.22 -33.77
N HIS A 275 -24.11 -17.83 -33.40
CA HIS A 275 -23.87 -19.24 -33.70
C HIS A 275 -25.02 -20.11 -33.17
N PRO A 276 -25.63 -21.00 -33.98
CA PRO A 276 -26.87 -21.72 -33.62
C PRO A 276 -26.80 -22.44 -32.27
N PHE A 277 -25.67 -23.12 -32.00
CA PHE A 277 -25.41 -23.78 -30.72
C PHE A 277 -25.37 -22.81 -29.53
N VAL A 278 -24.73 -21.65 -29.70
CA VAL A 278 -24.57 -20.65 -28.64
C VAL A 278 -25.91 -19.94 -28.39
N ALA A 279 -26.66 -19.65 -29.45
CA ALA A 279 -27.96 -19.02 -29.35
C ALA A 279 -28.99 -19.91 -28.62
N GLN A 280 -28.97 -21.22 -28.89
CA GLN A 280 -29.88 -22.19 -28.27
C GLN A 280 -29.54 -22.48 -26.79
N HIS A 281 -28.26 -22.44 -26.42
CA HIS A 281 -27.78 -22.80 -25.08
C HIS A 281 -27.21 -21.61 -24.29
N ARG A 282 -27.60 -20.39 -24.65
CA ARG A 282 -27.06 -19.13 -24.10
C ARG A 282 -27.15 -19.01 -22.57
N GLU A 283 -28.14 -19.63 -21.96
CA GLU A 283 -28.33 -19.61 -20.50
C GLU A 283 -27.42 -20.59 -19.75
N LEU A 284 -26.80 -21.54 -20.44
CA LEU A 284 -25.90 -22.55 -19.87
C LEU A 284 -24.44 -22.33 -20.29
N ILE A 285 -24.21 -21.61 -21.39
CA ILE A 285 -22.86 -21.31 -21.88
C ILE A 285 -22.33 -20.06 -21.20
N HIS A 286 -21.37 -20.25 -20.31
CA HIS A 286 -20.71 -19.17 -19.60
C HIS A 286 -19.20 -19.23 -19.80
N LYS A 287 -18.60 -18.05 -19.97
CA LYS A 287 -17.16 -17.89 -19.91
C LYS A 287 -16.75 -17.44 -18.53
N ILE A 288 -15.80 -18.14 -17.92
CA ILE A 288 -15.27 -17.80 -16.60
C ILE A 288 -13.85 -17.31 -16.79
N GLY A 289 -13.55 -16.12 -16.27
CA GLY A 289 -12.21 -15.55 -16.33
C GLY A 289 -11.83 -14.83 -15.04
N VAL A 290 -10.54 -14.55 -14.88
CA VAL A 290 -9.98 -13.87 -13.71
C VAL A 290 -9.14 -12.68 -14.16
N THR A 291 -9.32 -11.52 -13.52
CA THR A 291 -8.54 -10.31 -13.80
C THR A 291 -8.19 -9.57 -12.52
N GLY A 292 -7.03 -8.92 -12.47
CA GLY A 292 -6.66 -8.01 -11.37
C GLY A 292 -7.19 -6.57 -11.55
N GLY A 293 -7.70 -6.23 -12.74
CA GLY A 293 -8.15 -4.89 -13.08
C GLY A 293 -9.67 -4.79 -13.25
N LYS A 294 -10.13 -3.72 -13.91
CA LYS A 294 -11.54 -3.57 -14.28
C LYS A 294 -11.94 -4.59 -15.33
N VAL A 295 -13.04 -5.30 -15.09
CA VAL A 295 -13.57 -6.33 -15.99
C VAL A 295 -13.93 -5.72 -17.34
N GLU A 296 -14.48 -4.51 -17.34
CA GLU A 296 -14.88 -3.77 -18.54
C GLU A 296 -13.71 -3.55 -19.50
N THR A 297 -12.53 -3.22 -18.95
CA THR A 297 -11.31 -3.05 -19.73
C THR A 297 -10.82 -4.38 -20.32
N ARG A 298 -11.02 -5.49 -19.60
CA ARG A 298 -10.60 -6.84 -20.05
C ARG A 298 -11.46 -7.40 -21.18
N ILE A 299 -12.74 -7.04 -21.21
CA ILE A 299 -13.70 -7.49 -22.25
C ILE A 299 -13.85 -6.52 -23.42
N ALA A 300 -13.13 -5.39 -23.39
CA ALA A 300 -13.14 -4.41 -24.46
C ALA A 300 -12.73 -5.04 -25.80
N GLY A 301 -13.51 -4.80 -26.85
CA GLY A 301 -13.27 -5.36 -28.18
C GLY A 301 -13.50 -6.88 -28.28
N SER A 302 -14.31 -7.47 -27.40
CA SER A 302 -14.67 -8.90 -27.42
C SER A 302 -15.24 -9.38 -28.76
N GLU A 303 -16.01 -8.53 -29.45
CA GLU A 303 -16.57 -8.80 -30.78
C GLU A 303 -15.54 -9.17 -31.84
N ASN A 304 -14.29 -8.71 -31.70
CA ASN A 304 -13.22 -8.96 -32.67
C ASN A 304 -12.22 -10.04 -32.21
N GLN A 305 -12.51 -10.72 -31.10
CA GLN A 305 -11.58 -11.64 -30.46
C GLN A 305 -12.13 -13.08 -30.47
N ALA A 306 -11.35 -14.01 -31.02
CA ALA A 306 -11.72 -15.42 -31.10
C ALA A 306 -11.97 -16.05 -29.71
N THR A 307 -11.27 -15.59 -28.67
CA THR A 307 -11.46 -16.01 -27.26
C THR A 307 -12.87 -15.72 -26.74
N TYR A 308 -13.58 -14.76 -27.34
CA TYR A 308 -14.94 -14.36 -26.99
C TYR A 308 -15.97 -14.79 -28.05
N LEU A 309 -15.63 -15.80 -28.87
CA LEU A 309 -16.50 -16.33 -29.92
C LEU A 309 -16.83 -15.32 -31.04
N LEU A 310 -15.92 -14.36 -31.29
CA LEU A 310 -16.09 -13.30 -32.29
C LEU A 310 -17.42 -12.55 -32.13
N ALA A 311 -17.84 -12.35 -30.89
CA ALA A 311 -19.11 -11.73 -30.56
C ALA A 311 -18.99 -10.89 -29.29
N GLY A 312 -19.90 -9.92 -29.16
CA GLY A 312 -20.04 -9.17 -27.92
C GLY A 312 -20.39 -10.09 -26.75
N VAL A 313 -20.00 -9.68 -25.54
CA VAL A 313 -20.25 -10.42 -24.30
C VAL A 313 -20.95 -9.54 -23.27
N GLU A 314 -21.71 -10.17 -22.39
CA GLU A 314 -22.38 -9.54 -21.26
C GLU A 314 -21.82 -10.08 -19.95
N ILE A 315 -21.61 -9.21 -18.96
CA ILE A 315 -21.21 -9.60 -17.61
C ILE A 315 -22.47 -10.04 -16.86
N VAL A 316 -22.52 -11.30 -16.44
CA VAL A 316 -23.66 -11.86 -15.70
C VAL A 316 -23.38 -12.01 -14.21
N ALA A 317 -22.12 -12.16 -13.80
CA ALA A 317 -21.72 -12.14 -12.41
C ALA A 317 -20.26 -11.72 -12.25
N THR A 318 -19.96 -11.14 -11.08
CA THR A 318 -18.63 -10.65 -10.74
C THR A 318 -18.37 -10.89 -9.26
N TYR A 319 -17.27 -11.57 -8.93
CA TYR A 319 -16.86 -11.90 -7.57
C TYR A 319 -15.50 -11.30 -7.29
N LYS A 320 -15.42 -10.48 -6.24
CA LYS A 320 -14.16 -9.90 -5.78
C LYS A 320 -13.53 -10.80 -4.75
N LEU A 321 -12.27 -11.16 -4.97
CA LEU A 321 -11.48 -11.96 -4.06
C LEU A 321 -10.18 -11.21 -3.72
N HIS A 322 -9.69 -11.40 -2.51
CA HIS A 322 -8.47 -10.80 -2.01
C HIS A 322 -7.38 -11.86 -1.91
N ASN A 323 -6.13 -11.48 -2.21
CA ASN A 323 -4.96 -12.36 -2.07
C ASN A 323 -5.07 -13.68 -2.87
N VAL A 324 -5.36 -13.60 -4.17
CA VAL A 324 -5.60 -14.81 -4.97
C VAL A 324 -4.63 -14.97 -6.13
N ASN A 325 -4.08 -16.17 -6.25
CA ASN A 325 -3.28 -16.58 -7.38
C ASN A 325 -4.16 -16.86 -8.60
N ARG A 326 -4.04 -16.02 -9.63
CA ARG A 326 -4.82 -16.10 -10.87
C ARG A 326 -4.66 -17.44 -11.58
N VAL A 327 -3.42 -17.92 -11.69
CA VAL A 327 -3.09 -19.14 -12.43
C VAL A 327 -3.71 -20.36 -11.77
N LYS A 328 -3.64 -20.43 -10.42
CA LYS A 328 -4.26 -21.50 -9.64
C LYS A 328 -5.79 -21.46 -9.76
N LEU A 329 -6.42 -20.29 -9.67
CA LEU A 329 -7.88 -20.16 -9.87
C LEU A 329 -8.31 -20.67 -11.24
N GLU A 330 -7.61 -20.26 -12.30
CA GLU A 330 -7.91 -20.69 -13.66
C GLU A 330 -7.79 -22.22 -13.79
N ALA A 331 -6.71 -22.79 -13.25
CA ALA A 331 -6.51 -24.24 -13.22
C ALA A 331 -7.61 -24.99 -12.47
N LEU A 332 -8.16 -24.43 -11.38
CA LEU A 332 -9.28 -25.04 -10.65
C LEU A 332 -10.56 -25.04 -11.45
N PHE A 333 -10.91 -23.93 -12.08
CA PHE A 333 -12.10 -23.88 -12.94
C PHE A 333 -11.97 -24.89 -14.09
N HIS A 334 -10.79 -25.01 -14.69
CA HIS A 334 -10.52 -26.06 -15.66
C HIS A 334 -10.62 -27.47 -15.09
N ARG A 335 -10.20 -27.70 -13.85
CA ARG A 335 -10.31 -29.01 -13.19
C ARG A 335 -11.76 -29.37 -12.88
N VAL A 336 -12.51 -28.44 -12.31
CA VAL A 336 -13.91 -28.66 -11.87
C VAL A 336 -14.85 -28.75 -13.07
N PHE A 337 -14.73 -27.81 -14.01
CA PHE A 337 -15.62 -27.71 -15.17
C PHE A 337 -15.03 -28.30 -16.45
N GLY A 338 -13.87 -28.97 -16.38
CA GLY A 338 -13.20 -29.55 -17.56
C GLY A 338 -14.09 -30.51 -18.34
N ALA A 339 -14.91 -31.31 -17.65
CA ALA A 339 -15.89 -32.21 -18.28
C ALA A 339 -17.02 -31.48 -19.02
N ALA A 340 -17.26 -30.20 -18.68
CA ALA A 340 -18.29 -29.35 -19.26
C ALA A 340 -17.71 -28.29 -20.21
N GLN A 341 -16.43 -28.38 -20.57
CA GLN A 341 -15.80 -27.43 -21.48
C GLN A 341 -16.48 -27.46 -22.85
N LEU A 342 -16.78 -26.28 -23.38
CA LEU A 342 -17.40 -26.13 -24.69
C LEU A 342 -16.44 -26.62 -25.78
N ASP A 343 -16.84 -27.66 -26.51
CA ASP A 343 -16.13 -28.12 -27.70
C ASP A 343 -16.66 -27.44 -28.97
N LEU A 344 -16.21 -26.21 -29.20
CA LEU A 344 -16.57 -25.42 -30.38
C LEU A 344 -15.30 -24.93 -31.07
N THR A 345 -15.18 -25.22 -32.37
CA THR A 345 -14.07 -24.72 -33.20
C THR A 345 -14.60 -23.59 -34.08
N LEU A 346 -13.96 -22.42 -33.99
CA LEU A 346 -14.28 -21.26 -34.81
C LEU A 346 -13.11 -20.95 -35.74
N GLU A 347 -13.39 -20.42 -36.93
CA GLU A 347 -12.35 -19.85 -37.77
C GLU A 347 -12.10 -18.40 -37.37
N ASP A 348 -10.87 -18.06 -37.02
CA ASP A 348 -10.43 -16.69 -36.81
C ASP A 348 -10.51 -15.91 -38.14
N ARG A 349 -10.43 -14.57 -38.07
CA ARG A 349 -10.43 -13.66 -39.24
C ARG A 349 -9.37 -13.94 -40.31
N PHE A 350 -8.39 -14.79 -39.99
CA PHE A 350 -7.34 -15.26 -40.88
C PHE A 350 -7.53 -16.72 -41.36
N GLY A 351 -8.70 -17.33 -41.13
CA GLY A 351 -9.03 -18.70 -41.51
C GLY A 351 -8.34 -19.77 -40.64
N LYS A 352 -7.83 -19.40 -39.46
CA LYS A 352 -7.19 -20.35 -38.53
C LYS A 352 -8.21 -20.90 -37.54
N PRO A 353 -8.29 -22.22 -37.32
CA PRO A 353 -9.19 -22.79 -36.33
C PRO A 353 -8.71 -22.43 -34.91
N VAL A 354 -9.61 -21.83 -34.12
CA VAL A 354 -9.40 -21.47 -32.71
C VAL A 354 -10.46 -22.16 -31.86
N LYS A 355 -10.01 -22.84 -30.81
CA LYS A 355 -10.86 -23.49 -29.81
C LYS A 355 -10.73 -22.75 -28.47
N PRO A 356 -11.77 -22.06 -28.01
CA PRO A 356 -11.67 -21.25 -26.80
C PRO A 356 -11.86 -22.15 -25.57
N ARG A 357 -10.88 -22.10 -24.65
CA ARG A 357 -10.81 -23.05 -23.52
C ARG A 357 -11.60 -22.62 -22.29
N GLU A 358 -11.96 -21.35 -22.19
CA GLU A 358 -12.57 -20.76 -21.00
C GLU A 358 -14.11 -20.72 -21.06
N TRP A 359 -14.73 -21.43 -22.00
CA TRP A 359 -16.19 -21.54 -22.10
C TRP A 359 -16.66 -22.88 -21.56
N PHE A 360 -17.68 -22.86 -20.72
CA PHE A 360 -18.21 -24.04 -20.04
C PHE A 360 -19.74 -24.08 -20.14
N LEU A 361 -20.29 -25.28 -20.21
CA LEU A 361 -21.72 -25.56 -20.20
C LEU A 361 -22.21 -25.79 -18.76
N VAL A 362 -22.30 -24.70 -18.00
CA VAL A 362 -22.53 -24.70 -16.55
C VAL A 362 -23.55 -23.62 -16.18
N PRO A 363 -24.62 -23.94 -15.42
CA PRO A 363 -25.55 -22.93 -14.92
C PRO A 363 -24.90 -21.93 -13.97
N LEU A 364 -25.40 -20.69 -13.94
CA LEU A 364 -24.83 -19.63 -13.10
C LEU A 364 -24.80 -20.00 -11.61
N HIS A 365 -25.87 -20.61 -11.08
CA HIS A 365 -25.95 -21.00 -9.66
C HIS A 365 -24.87 -22.02 -9.25
N VAL A 366 -24.39 -22.85 -10.18
CA VAL A 366 -23.31 -23.80 -9.90
C VAL A 366 -21.98 -23.06 -9.85
N ILE A 367 -21.80 -22.03 -10.70
CA ILE A 367 -20.62 -21.17 -10.66
C ILE A 367 -20.58 -20.40 -9.34
N ASP A 368 -21.71 -19.85 -8.89
CA ASP A 368 -21.85 -19.23 -7.57
C ASP A 368 -21.40 -20.20 -6.45
N GLU A 369 -21.92 -21.44 -6.46
CA GLU A 369 -21.59 -22.44 -5.46
C GLU A 369 -20.11 -22.82 -5.47
N VAL A 370 -19.49 -22.99 -6.66
CA VAL A 370 -18.06 -23.25 -6.77
C VAL A 370 -17.24 -22.08 -6.22
N VAL A 371 -17.60 -20.84 -6.53
CA VAL A 371 -16.90 -19.66 -6.01
C VAL A 371 -16.99 -19.60 -4.48
N LEU A 372 -18.16 -19.86 -3.90
CA LEU A 372 -18.32 -19.93 -2.44
C LEU A 372 -17.45 -21.03 -1.83
N ARG A 373 -17.44 -22.23 -2.41
CA ARG A 373 -16.60 -23.34 -1.93
C ARG A 373 -15.10 -23.09 -2.13
N ILE A 374 -14.70 -22.25 -3.08
CA ILE A 374 -13.31 -21.78 -3.22
C ILE A 374 -12.95 -20.87 -2.05
N VAL A 375 -13.85 -19.98 -1.63
CA VAL A 375 -13.67 -19.09 -0.47
C VAL A 375 -13.63 -19.90 0.83
N ASP A 376 -14.52 -20.88 0.97
CA ASP A 376 -14.63 -21.72 2.17
C ASP A 376 -13.62 -22.89 2.18
N GLY A 377 -12.84 -23.08 1.12
CA GLY A 377 -11.82 -24.14 1.01
C GLY A 377 -12.36 -25.57 0.89
N THR A 378 -13.67 -25.76 0.69
CA THR A 378 -14.35 -27.07 0.67
C THR A 378 -14.48 -27.68 -0.74
N LEU A 379 -13.80 -27.10 -1.74
CA LEU A 379 -13.89 -27.54 -3.14
C LEU A 379 -13.22 -28.90 -3.42
N THR A 380 -12.37 -29.40 -2.52
CA THR A 380 -11.56 -30.62 -2.76
C THR A 380 -12.39 -31.88 -2.95
N ASP A 381 -13.58 -31.95 -2.35
CA ASP A 381 -14.40 -33.18 -2.31
C ASP A 381 -15.59 -33.15 -3.28
N VAL A 382 -15.65 -32.17 -4.20
CA VAL A 382 -16.78 -32.00 -5.13
C VAL A 382 -16.35 -32.05 -6.59
N VAL A 383 -17.17 -32.72 -7.39
CA VAL A 383 -17.03 -32.83 -8.85
C VAL A 383 -18.31 -32.31 -9.50
N TYR A 384 -18.17 -31.62 -10.63
CA TYR A 384 -19.33 -31.21 -11.43
C TYR A 384 -19.85 -32.40 -12.25
N ASP A 385 -21.11 -32.77 -12.05
CA ASP A 385 -21.80 -33.74 -12.90
C ASP A 385 -22.55 -33.01 -14.03
N VAL A 386 -22.13 -33.29 -15.27
CA VAL A 386 -22.71 -32.69 -16.48
C VAL A 386 -24.14 -33.18 -16.74
N GLN A 387 -24.51 -34.39 -16.28
CA GLN A 387 -25.86 -34.93 -16.53
C GLN A 387 -26.91 -34.29 -15.62
N SER A 388 -26.59 -34.12 -14.33
CA SER A 388 -27.49 -33.45 -13.37
C SER A 388 -27.32 -31.94 -13.30
N ALA A 389 -26.28 -31.39 -13.94
CA ALA A 389 -25.89 -29.98 -13.91
C ALA A 389 -25.71 -29.44 -12.48
N ARG A 390 -25.06 -30.24 -11.61
CA ARG A 390 -24.88 -29.95 -10.18
C ARG A 390 -23.50 -30.40 -9.69
N LEU A 391 -23.06 -29.83 -8.57
CA LEU A 391 -21.92 -30.38 -7.83
C LEU A 391 -22.37 -31.62 -7.04
N VAL A 392 -21.62 -32.71 -7.19
CA VAL A 392 -21.80 -33.95 -6.44
C VAL A 392 -20.57 -34.19 -5.57
N THR A 393 -20.80 -34.62 -4.33
CA THR A 393 -19.71 -35.01 -3.43
C THR A 393 -19.11 -36.32 -3.91
N THR A 394 -17.80 -36.34 -4.06
CA THR A 394 -17.03 -37.55 -4.35
C THR A 394 -17.03 -38.39 -3.08
N GLN A 395 -17.74 -39.52 -3.08
CA GLN A 395 -17.66 -40.50 -1.97
C GLN A 395 -16.37 -41.30 -2.02
#